data_AF-A0A2N3WD04-F1
#
_entry.id   AF-A0A2N3WD04-F1
#
_cell.length_a   1.000
_cell.length_b   1.000
_cell.length_c   1.000
_cell.angle_alpha   90.00
_cell.angle_beta   90.00
_cell.angle_gamma   90.00
#
_symmetry.space_group_name_H-M   'P 1'
#
loop_
_entity.id
_entity.type
_entity.pdbx_description
1 polymer ?
#
loop_
_entity_poly.entity_id
_entity_poly.type
_entity_poly.pdbx_seq_one_letter_code
_entity_poly.pdbx_strand_id
1 'polypeptide(L)' 'MAVLAVGVLVVGVLCLVNGAPGPGPLKLVGHPVAAVIMLALQRIADRRTGKVAVGAGAGVLVVAGVAFSALWWF' A
#
# COMPACT_ATOMS: atom_id res chain seq x y z
N MET A 1 -5.08 2.07 -1.18
CA MET A 1 -3.88 1.20 -1.35
C MET A 1 -4.19 -0.21 -1.81
N ALA A 2 -5.19 -0.92 -1.28
CA ALA A 2 -5.48 -2.30 -1.74
C ALA A 2 -5.72 -2.42 -3.26
N VAL A 3 -6.57 -1.57 -3.83
CA VAL A 3 -6.82 -1.55 -5.29
C VAL A 3 -5.54 -1.29 -6.07
N LEU A 4 -4.71 -0.34 -5.61
CA LEU A 4 -3.44 -0.01 -6.23
C LEU A 4 -2.47 -1.20 -6.17
N ALA A 5 -2.37 -1.88 -5.03
CA ALA A 5 -1.54 -3.06 -4.87
C ALA A 5 -1.95 -4.19 -5.83
N VAL A 6 -3.25 -4.44 -5.97
CA VAL A 6 -3.78 -5.40 -6.95
C VAL A 6 -3.41 -4.96 -8.37
N GLY A 7 -3.62 -3.68 -8.71
CA GLY A 7 -3.28 -3.15 -10.03
C GLY A 7 -1.80 -3.30 -10.37
N VAL A 8 -0.89 -2.99 -9.44
CA VAL A 8 0.56 -3.13 -9.63
C VAL A 8 0.96 -4.59 -9.82
N LEU A 9 0.35 -5.53 -9.10
CA LEU A 9 0.58 -6.96 -9.29
C LEU A 9 0.09 -7.45 -10.66
N VAL A 10 -1.11 -7.04 -11.07
CA VAL A 10 -1.66 -7.36 -12.40
C VAL A 10 -0.72 -6.85 -13.50
N VAL A 11 -0.28 -5.59 -13.41
CA VAL A 11 0.69 -5.02 -14.35
C VAL A 11 2.01 -5.80 -14.33
N GLY A 12 2.51 -6.18 -13.15
CA GLY A 12 3.70 -7.01 -13.02
C GLY A 12 3.59 -8.34 -13.76
N VAL A 13 2.46 -9.03 -13.64
CA VAL A 13 2.18 -10.27 -14.38
C VAL A 13 2.13 -10.00 -15.88
N LEU A 14 1.45 -8.94 -16.32
CA LEU A 14 1.39 -8.57 -17.73
C LEU A 14 2.78 -8.27 -18.32
N CYS A 15 3.64 -7.56 -17.59
CA CYS A 15 5.01 -7.31 -18.03
C CYS A 15 5.81 -8.62 -18.15
N LEU A 16 5.66 -9.52 -17.17
CA LEU A 16 6.35 -10.81 -17.17
C LEU A 16 5.96 -11.67 -18.38
N VAL A 17 4.67 -11.77 -18.70
CA VAL A 17 4.20 -12.61 -19.83
C VAL A 17 4.51 -12.00 -21.19
N ASN A 18 4.64 -10.67 -21.28
CA ASN A 18 4.95 -9.98 -22.53
C ASN A 18 6.45 -9.70 -22.72
N GLY A 19 7.32 -10.15 -21.80
CA GLY A 19 8.76 -9.87 -21.86
C GLY A 19 9.11 -8.38 -21.74
N ALA A 20 8.19 -7.56 -21.20
CA ALA A 20 8.38 -6.13 -21.03
C ALA A 20 9.03 -5.81 -19.67
N PRO A 21 9.83 -4.75 -19.57
CA PRO A 21 10.33 -4.28 -18.29
C PRO A 21 9.15 -3.88 -17.38
N GLY A 22 9.04 -4.54 -16.23
CA GLY A 22 7.95 -4.35 -15.29
C GLY A 22 8.32 -3.53 -14.04
N PRO A 23 7.37 -3.35 -13.13
CA PRO A 23 7.63 -2.73 -11.83
C PRO A 23 8.71 -3.51 -11.07
N GLY A 24 9.67 -2.81 -10.48
CA GLY A 24 10.73 -3.45 -9.71
C GLY A 24 10.19 -4.25 -8.50
N PRO A 25 10.98 -5.21 -7.96
CA PRO A 25 10.54 -6.08 -6.87
C PRO A 25 10.04 -5.32 -5.64
N LEU A 26 10.68 -4.19 -5.33
CA LEU A 26 10.27 -3.31 -4.23
C LEU A 26 8.84 -2.81 -4.39
N LYS A 27 8.43 -2.44 -5.61
CA LYS A 27 7.06 -1.97 -5.89
C LYS A 27 6.07 -3.14 -5.82
N LEU A 28 6.44 -4.32 -6.32
CA LEU A 28 5.59 -5.51 -6.31
C LEU A 28 5.30 -6.03 -4.89
N VAL A 29 6.29 -6.00 -3.99
CA VAL A 29 6.12 -6.47 -2.60
C VAL A 29 5.66 -5.33 -1.68
N GLY A 30 6.15 -4.12 -1.89
CA GLY A 30 5.89 -2.96 -1.03
C GLY A 30 4.41 -2.55 -1.02
N HIS A 31 3.74 -2.56 -2.18
CA HIS A 31 2.32 -2.17 -2.24
C HIS A 31 1.40 -3.13 -1.46
N PRO A 32 1.50 -4.47 -1.60
CA PRO A 32 0.78 -5.41 -0.75
C PRO A 32 1.05 -5.21 0.74
N VAL A 33 2.31 -5.06 1.14
CA VAL A 33 2.67 -4.86 2.56
C VAL A 33 2.06 -3.56 3.09
N ALA A 34 2.19 -2.44 2.37
CA ALA A 34 1.60 -1.17 2.75
C ALA A 34 0.07 -1.25 2.82
N ALA A 35 -0.57 -1.97 1.89
CA ALA A 35 -2.01 -2.18 1.92
C ALA A 35 -2.47 -2.96 3.16
N VAL A 36 -1.76 -4.03 3.54
CA VAL A 36 -2.07 -4.82 4.76
C VAL A 36 -1.92 -3.96 6.01
N ILE A 37 -0.82 -3.20 6.12
CA ILE A 37 -0.59 -2.30 7.26
C ILE A 37 -1.71 -1.26 7.35
N MET A 38 -2.06 -0.60 6.23
CA MET A 38 -3.13 0.38 6.23
C MET A 38 -4.48 -0.23 6.59
N LEU A 39 -4.81 -1.42 6.09
CA LEU A 39 -6.05 -2.11 6.46
C LEU A 39 -6.10 -2.44 7.95
N ALA A 40 -4.98 -2.86 8.54
CA ALA A 40 -4.91 -3.12 9.98
C ALA A 40 -5.13 -1.83 10.80
N LEU A 41 -4.47 -0.73 10.41
CA LEU A 41 -4.63 0.57 11.07
C LEU A 41 -6.03 1.14 10.90
N GLN A 42 -6.61 1.07 9.70
CA GLN A 42 -7.99 1.48 9.43
C GLN A 42 -8.95 0.66 10.31
N ARG A 43 -8.79 -0.67 10.37
CA ARG A 43 -9.62 -1.53 11.22
C ARG A 43 -9.55 -1.16 12.70
N ILE A 44 -8.41 -0.69 13.19
CA ILE A 44 -8.27 -0.18 14.56
C ILE A 44 -8.99 1.16 14.70
N ALA A 45 -8.76 2.09 13.76
CA ALA A 45 -9.40 3.40 13.75
C ALA A 45 -10.93 3.30 13.73
N ASP A 46 -11.48 2.38 12.92
CA ASP A 46 -12.92 2.18 12.75
C ASP A 46 -13.58 1.48 13.95
N ARG A 47 -12.83 0.69 14.73
CA ARG A 47 -13.36 -0.11 15.86
C ARG A 47 -13.06 0.48 17.24
N ARG A 48 -12.25 1.54 17.34
CA ARG A 48 -11.88 2.18 18.60
C ARG A 48 -12.37 3.62 18.61
N THR A 49 -12.34 4.25 19.78
CA THR A 49 -12.70 5.67 19.96
C THR A 49 -11.60 6.42 20.70
N GLY A 50 -11.65 7.76 20.65
CA GLY A 50 -10.70 8.63 21.34
C GLY A 50 -9.29 8.60 20.73
N LYS A 51 -8.27 8.80 21.58
CA LYS A 51 -6.87 8.98 21.14
C LYS A 51 -6.32 7.81 20.33
N VAL A 52 -6.77 6.58 20.61
CA VAL A 52 -6.34 5.38 19.88
C VAL A 52 -6.81 5.42 18.42
N ALA A 53 -8.06 5.83 18.17
CA ALA A 53 -8.60 5.96 16.83
C ALA A 53 -7.86 7.06 16.03
N VAL A 54 -7.60 8.19 16.68
CA VAL A 54 -6.83 9.30 16.08
C VAL A 54 -5.42 8.85 15.71
N GLY A 55 -4.72 8.16 16.62
CA GLY A 55 -3.36 7.65 16.36
C GLY A 55 -3.33 6.64 15.21
N ALA A 56 -4.29 5.71 15.18
CA ALA A 56 -4.40 4.75 14.09
C ALA A 56 -4.70 5.43 12.74
N GLY A 57 -5.63 6.39 12.71
CA GLY A 57 -5.92 7.19 11.52
C GLY A 57 -4.73 8.02 11.03
N ALA A 58 -3.98 8.65 11.93
CA ALA A 58 -2.74 9.33 11.58
C ALA A 58 -1.71 8.36 10.99
N GLY A 59 -1.60 7.15 11.56
CA GLY A 59 -0.75 6.09 11.01
C GLY A 59 -1.12 5.71 9.57
N VAL A 60 -2.41 5.65 9.23
CA VAL A 60 -2.87 5.41 7.85
C VAL A 60 -2.34 6.48 6.90
N LEU A 61 -2.39 7.76 7.29
CA LEU A 61 -1.89 8.88 6.49
C LEU A 61 -0.36 8.82 6.31
N VAL A 62 0.37 8.47 7.37
CA VAL A 62 1.84 8.29 7.31
C VAL A 62 2.19 7.17 6.33
N VAL A 63 1.54 6.01 6.42
CA VAL A 63 1.81 4.87 5.52
C VAL A 63 1.43 5.24 4.08
N ALA A 64 0.32 5.95 3.87
CA ALA A 64 -0.06 6.44 2.55
C ALA A 64 0.99 7.39 1.97
N GLY A 65 1.50 8.34 2.76
CA GLY A 65 2.54 9.27 2.34
C GLY A 65 3.85 8.56 2.00
N VAL A 66 4.28 7.61 2.83
CA VAL A 66 5.50 6.81 2.57
C VAL A 66 5.33 5.96 1.32
N ALA A 67 4.19 5.29 1.15
CA ALA A 67 3.92 4.47 -0.03
C ALA A 67 3.88 5.32 -1.31
N PHE A 68 3.23 6.48 -1.26
CA PHE A 68 3.19 7.40 -2.38
C PHE A 68 4.59 7.88 -2.79
N SER A 69 5.42 8.25 -1.81
CA SER A 69 6.78 8.69 -2.10
C SER A 69 7.67 7.53 -2.57
N ALA A 70 7.86 6.49 -1.75
CA ALA A 70 8.91 5.49 -1.95
C ALA A 70 8.55 4.36 -2.92
N LEU A 71 7.27 4.16 -3.23
CA LEU A 71 6.82 3.08 -4.12
C LEU A 71 6.26 3.60 -5.45
N TRP A 72 5.91 4.88 -5.53
CA TRP A 72 5.32 5.46 -6.73
C TRP A 72 6.20 6.51 -7.38
N TRP A 73 6.51 7.61 -6.66
CA TRP A 73 7.13 8.79 -7.26
C TRP A 73 8.67 8.71 -7.34
N PHE A 74 9.30 8.16 -6.31
CA PHE A 74 10.74 7.93 -6.25
C PHE A 74 11.07 6.44 -6.46
#